data_AF-A0A8C4R8M2-F1
#
_entry.id   AF-A0A8C4R8M2-F1
#
_cell.length_a   1.000
_cell.length_b   1.000
_cell.length_c   1.000
_cell.angle_alpha   90.00
_cell.angle_beta   90.00
_cell.angle_gamma   90.00
#
_symmetry.space_group_name_H-M   'P 1'
#
loop_
_entity.id
_entity.type
_entity.pdbx_description
1 polymer ?
#
loop_
_entity_poly.entity_id
_entity_poly.type
_entity_poly.pdbx_seq_one_letter_code
_entity_poly.pdbx_strand_id
1 'polypeptide(L)'
;MLIIVLTPRPSDPDVPCRPETDLDLDRISNEHPVLDPEKLREDGRKAMDRLLSFMGHPAISSINLTAALGSLASIARQRPVFMAQVVQAYEILHANLPPTLAKSQVSSVRKNLKLHLLTLLRLSAAAEFQSQVTTLLYDLGCTAPEIARSTGMARDVRKRQRDDTDSTAKKGRFGKFELSLMPYYLKGNKTQASKT
;
A
#
# COMPACT_ATOMS: atom_id res chain seq x y z
N MET A 1 13.37 -1.66 3.43
CA MET A 1 12.86 -2.30 4.66
C MET A 1 13.36 -1.60 5.92
N LEU A 2 14.67 -1.34 6.07
CA LEU A 2 15.24 -0.69 7.26
C LEU A 2 14.51 0.60 7.70
N ILE A 3 14.31 1.55 6.78
CA ILE A 3 13.64 2.84 7.05
C ILE A 3 12.24 2.62 7.68
N ILE A 4 11.50 1.61 7.23
CA ILE A 4 10.15 1.33 7.73
C ILE A 4 10.22 0.81 9.16
N VAL A 5 11.11 -0.15 9.44
CA VAL A 5 11.29 -0.73 10.79
C VAL A 5 11.72 0.33 11.80
N LEU A 6 12.66 1.19 11.41
CA LEU A 6 13.23 2.22 12.27
C LEU A 6 12.39 3.50 12.39
N THR A 7 11.19 3.54 11.79
CA THR A 7 10.30 4.70 11.88
C THR A 7 8.99 4.26 12.56
N PRO A 8 8.46 5.03 13.52
CA PRO A 8 7.15 4.77 14.12
C PRO A 8 6.04 4.61 13.12
N ARG A 9 5.08 3.76 13.44
CA ARG A 9 3.89 3.56 12.62
C ARG A 9 2.96 4.77 12.80
N PRO A 10 2.48 5.38 11.71
CA PRO A 10 1.48 6.43 11.78
C PRO A 10 0.11 5.84 12.16
N SER A 11 -0.78 6.65 12.73
CA SER A 11 -2.18 6.29 12.95
C SER A 11 -3.06 6.39 11.68
N ASP A 12 -2.44 6.31 10.50
CA ASP A 12 -3.10 6.52 9.20
C ASP A 12 -3.79 5.24 8.70
N PRO A 13 -5.09 5.30 8.34
CA PRO A 13 -5.85 4.13 7.88
C PRO A 13 -5.36 3.53 6.56
N ASP A 14 -4.64 4.28 5.72
CA ASP A 14 -4.14 3.78 4.43
C ASP A 14 -2.85 2.96 4.58
N VAL A 15 -2.25 2.95 5.78
CA VAL A 15 -1.09 2.11 6.06
C VAL A 15 -1.55 0.67 6.19
N PRO A 16 -1.03 -0.27 5.36
CA PRO A 16 -1.42 -1.66 5.45
C PRO A 16 -1.19 -2.22 6.85
N CYS A 17 -2.21 -2.88 7.41
CA CYS A 17 -2.04 -3.72 8.60
C CYS A 17 -0.96 -4.76 8.29
N ARG A 18 0.11 -4.77 9.08
CA ARG A 18 1.16 -5.78 8.97
C ARG A 18 0.86 -6.92 9.93
N PRO A 19 1.36 -8.13 9.64
CA PRO A 19 1.31 -9.22 10.60
C PRO A 19 1.85 -8.77 11.95
N GLU A 20 1.30 -9.29 13.05
CA GLU A 20 1.83 -9.04 14.38
C GLU A 20 3.29 -9.51 14.55
N THR A 21 3.85 -10.24 13.60
CA THR A 21 5.27 -10.65 13.62
C THR A 21 6.22 -9.58 13.10
N ASP A 22 5.72 -8.53 12.45
CA ASP A 22 6.58 -7.49 11.88
C ASP A 22 7.14 -6.56 12.97
N LEU A 23 8.45 -6.33 12.93
CA LEU A 23 9.15 -5.42 13.83
C LEU A 23 8.93 -3.96 13.38
N ASP A 24 8.52 -3.12 14.32
CA ASP A 24 8.38 -1.67 14.17
C ASP A 24 8.93 -0.99 15.44
N LEU A 25 9.35 0.27 15.32
CA LEU A 25 9.96 1.02 16.43
C LEU A 25 9.05 1.13 17.67
N ASP A 26 7.73 1.16 17.48
CA ASP A 26 6.74 1.30 18.56
C ASP A 26 6.71 0.12 19.55
N ARG A 27 7.36 -0.99 19.20
CA ARG A 27 7.45 -2.17 20.06
C ARG A 27 8.62 -2.11 21.05
N ILE A 28 9.53 -1.16 20.86
CA ILE A 28 10.70 -1.00 21.71
C ILE A 28 10.32 -0.08 22.86
N SER A 29 10.52 -0.55 24.10
CA SER A 29 10.34 0.30 25.28
C SER A 29 11.36 1.44 25.28
N ASN A 30 10.95 2.63 25.72
CA ASN A 30 11.83 3.79 25.86
C ASN A 30 12.99 3.55 26.85
N GLU A 31 12.84 2.58 27.76
CA GLU A 31 13.83 2.25 28.79
C GLU A 31 14.61 0.97 28.45
N HIS A 32 14.64 0.56 27.19
CA HIS A 32 15.32 -0.67 26.79
C HIS A 32 16.86 -0.56 27.03
N PRO A 33 17.49 -1.52 27.73
CA PRO A 33 18.87 -1.38 28.22
C PRO A 33 19.95 -1.29 27.12
N VAL A 34 19.61 -1.72 25.90
CA VAL A 34 20.53 -1.78 24.75
C VAL A 34 20.07 -0.90 23.58
N LEU A 35 18.76 -0.65 23.47
CA LEU A 35 18.18 -0.06 22.27
C LEU A 35 17.65 1.32 22.65
N ASP A 36 18.15 2.34 21.96
CA ASP A 36 17.71 3.72 22.12
C ASP A 36 16.76 4.05 20.94
N PRO A 37 15.44 4.16 21.18
CA PRO A 37 14.46 4.39 20.12
C PRO A 37 14.74 5.67 19.33
N GLU A 38 15.24 6.73 19.99
CA GLU A 38 15.52 8.00 19.32
C GLU A 38 16.74 7.89 18.39
N LYS A 39 17.79 7.19 18.81
CA LYS A 39 18.93 6.89 17.93
C LYS A 39 18.53 6.01 16.74
N LEU A 40 17.71 4.99 16.98
CA LEU A 40 17.19 4.14 15.91
C LEU A 40 16.34 4.94 14.91
N ARG A 41 15.48 5.83 15.42
CA ARG A 41 14.68 6.75 14.59
C ARG A 41 15.56 7.66 13.73
N GLU A 42 16.62 8.17 14.32
CA GLU A 42 17.62 8.99 13.61
C GLU A 42 18.35 8.20 12.53
N ASP A 43 18.73 6.95 12.80
CA ASP A 43 19.36 6.09 11.81
C ASP A 43 18.40 5.73 10.66
N GLY A 44 17.09 5.62 10.94
CA GLY A 44 16.05 5.52 9.93
C GLY A 44 16.00 6.74 8.99
N ARG A 45 16.10 7.96 9.55
CA ARG A 45 16.18 9.20 8.77
C ARG A 45 17.46 9.27 7.92
N LYS A 46 18.63 8.97 8.51
CA LYS A 46 19.89 8.91 7.76
C LYS A 46 19.85 7.89 6.62
N ALA A 47 19.19 6.75 6.83
CA ALA A 47 19.00 5.76 5.77
C ALA A 47 18.11 6.29 4.63
N MET A 48 17.07 7.07 4.95
CA MET A 48 16.25 7.77 3.95
C MET A 48 17.09 8.78 3.16
N ASP A 49 17.88 9.61 3.84
CA ASP A 49 18.73 10.62 3.19
C ASP A 49 19.77 9.98 2.27
N ARG A 50 20.36 8.85 2.67
CA ARG A 50 21.28 8.07 1.83
C ARG A 50 20.59 7.51 0.58
N LEU A 51 19.34 7.06 0.70
CA LEU A 51 18.56 6.59 -0.44
C LEU A 51 18.24 7.73 -1.42
N LEU A 52 17.86 8.91 -0.89
CA LEU A 52 17.63 10.11 -1.70
C LEU A 52 18.90 10.57 -2.42
N SER A 53 20.03 10.61 -1.71
CA SER A 53 21.34 10.93 -2.28
C SER A 53 21.75 9.95 -3.38
N PHE A 54 21.52 8.65 -3.17
CA PHE A 54 21.80 7.61 -4.17
C PHE A 54 21.01 7.83 -5.47
N MET A 55 19.73 8.18 -5.36
CA MET A 55 18.88 8.45 -6.54
C MET A 55 19.33 9.67 -7.35
N GLY A 56 19.93 10.67 -6.69
CA GLY A 56 20.47 11.86 -7.34
C GLY A 56 21.84 11.66 -8.00
N HIS A 57 22.43 10.47 -7.91
CA HIS A 57 23.77 10.23 -8.44
C HIS A 57 23.78 10.24 -9.99
N PRO A 58 24.65 11.01 -10.65
CA PRO A 58 24.61 11.23 -12.10
C PRO A 58 24.91 9.99 -12.96
N ALA A 59 25.54 8.97 -12.35
CA ALA A 59 25.84 7.69 -12.99
C ALA A 59 24.98 6.52 -12.45
N ILE A 60 23.85 6.80 -11.78
CA ILE A 60 22.94 5.73 -11.34
C ILE A 60 22.39 4.96 -12.55
N SER A 61 22.37 3.63 -12.45
CA SER A 61 21.79 2.77 -13.50
C SER A 61 20.26 2.88 -13.53
N SER A 62 19.65 2.64 -14.69
CA SER A 62 18.19 2.64 -14.84
C SER A 62 17.49 1.63 -13.92
N ILE A 63 18.13 0.47 -13.69
CA ILE A 63 17.61 -0.60 -12.84
C ILE A 63 17.58 -0.13 -11.38
N ASN A 64 18.69 0.42 -10.90
CA ASN A 64 18.79 0.91 -9.53
C ASN A 64 17.84 2.08 -9.28
N LEU A 65 17.70 2.98 -10.27
CA LEU A 65 16.78 4.11 -10.18
C LEU A 65 15.32 3.63 -10.11
N THR A 66 14.94 2.66 -10.94
CA THR A 66 13.58 2.08 -10.92
C THR A 66 13.30 1.37 -9.60
N ALA A 67 14.26 0.61 -9.09
CA ALA A 67 14.14 -0.04 -7.78
C ALA A 67 14.01 0.98 -6.63
N ALA A 68 14.75 2.09 -6.70
CA ALA A 68 14.69 3.16 -5.71
C ALA A 68 13.35 3.90 -5.76
N LEU A 69 12.80 4.17 -6.96
CA LEU A 69 11.45 4.72 -7.13
C LEU A 69 10.40 3.87 -6.42
N GLY A 70 10.38 2.56 -6.67
CA GLY A 70 9.46 1.65 -6.01
C GLY A 70 9.67 1.56 -4.50
N SER A 71 10.92 1.64 -4.04
CA SER A 71 11.26 1.67 -2.63
C SER A 71 10.70 2.92 -1.94
N LEU A 72 10.86 4.10 -2.55
CA LEU A 72 10.29 5.36 -2.04
C LEU A 72 8.76 5.31 -2.00
N ALA A 73 8.10 4.81 -3.04
CA ALA A 73 6.64 4.66 -3.04
C ALA A 73 6.15 3.75 -1.91
N SER A 74 6.89 2.66 -1.66
CA SER A 74 6.61 1.74 -0.57
C SER A 74 6.82 2.37 0.81
N ILE A 75 7.85 3.22 0.96
CA ILE A 75 8.12 3.98 2.19
C ILE A 75 7.02 5.02 2.43
N ALA A 76 6.71 5.87 1.45
CA ALA A 76 5.66 6.90 1.57
C ALA A 76 4.30 6.30 1.94
N ARG A 77 3.95 5.15 1.35
CA ARG A 77 2.70 4.45 1.68
C ARG A 77 2.65 3.93 3.12
N GLN A 78 3.78 3.52 3.69
CA GLN A 78 3.82 2.88 5.02
C GLN A 78 4.22 3.84 6.13
N ARG A 79 4.89 4.94 5.77
CA ARG A 79 5.42 5.99 6.63
C ARG A 79 5.19 7.33 5.93
N PRO A 80 3.96 7.87 5.97
CA PRO A 80 3.61 9.12 5.30
C PRO A 80 4.36 10.36 5.82
N VAL A 81 5.04 10.27 6.97
CA VAL A 81 6.00 11.30 7.41
C VAL A 81 7.06 11.61 6.36
N PHE A 82 7.36 10.66 5.46
CA PHE A 82 8.31 10.84 4.35
C PHE A 82 7.64 11.30 3.04
N MET A 83 6.32 11.52 3.02
CA MET A 83 5.58 11.83 1.79
C MET A 83 6.15 13.08 1.09
N ALA A 84 6.36 14.16 1.83
CA ALA A 84 6.95 15.40 1.30
C ALA A 84 8.30 15.15 0.61
N GLN A 85 9.21 14.41 1.27
CA GLN A 85 10.52 14.09 0.73
C GLN A 85 10.44 13.21 -0.52
N VAL A 86 9.50 12.27 -0.56
CA VAL A 86 9.29 11.39 -1.72
C VAL A 86 8.75 12.16 -2.92
N VAL A 87 7.76 13.02 -2.72
CA VAL A 87 7.20 13.86 -3.79
C VAL A 87 8.27 14.79 -4.34
N GLN A 88 9.03 15.46 -3.46
CA GLN A 88 10.13 16.33 -3.86
C GLN A 88 11.22 15.57 -4.65
N ALA A 89 11.59 14.37 -4.22
CA ALA A 89 12.58 13.54 -4.92
C ALA A 89 12.10 13.16 -6.33
N TYR A 90 10.81 12.88 -6.49
CA TYR A 90 10.20 12.56 -7.78
C TYR A 90 10.22 13.75 -8.74
N GLU A 91 9.98 14.97 -8.25
CA GLU A 91 10.10 16.19 -9.05
C GLU A 91 11.53 16.46 -9.49
N ILE A 92 12.47 16.40 -8.54
CA ILE A 92 13.90 16.61 -8.83
C ILE A 92 14.36 15.62 -9.89
N LEU A 93 13.97 14.34 -9.76
CA LEU A 93 14.31 13.32 -10.73
C LEU A 93 13.70 13.59 -12.12
N HIS A 94 12.45 14.02 -12.17
CA HIS A 94 11.78 14.33 -13.44
C HIS A 94 12.48 15.47 -14.19
N ALA A 95 12.90 16.51 -13.46
CA ALA A 95 13.62 17.65 -14.02
C ALA A 95 15.08 17.30 -14.38
N ASN A 96 15.70 16.39 -13.63
CA ASN A 96 17.14 16.10 -13.70
C ASN A 96 17.42 14.61 -13.92
N LEU A 97 16.84 14.02 -14.96
CA LEU A 97 17.14 12.63 -15.29
C LEU A 97 18.64 12.48 -15.65
N PRO A 98 19.31 11.41 -15.17
CA PRO A 98 20.72 11.23 -15.45
C PRO A 98 20.99 11.18 -16.96
N PRO A 99 21.94 11.99 -17.47
CA PRO A 99 22.22 12.09 -18.92
C PRO A 99 22.88 10.83 -19.48
N THR A 100 23.34 9.94 -18.59
CA THR A 100 23.92 8.63 -18.90
C THR A 100 22.89 7.60 -19.34
N LEU A 101 21.60 7.87 -19.16
CA LEU A 101 20.51 6.96 -19.54
C LEU A 101 20.19 7.06 -21.04
N ALA A 102 20.16 5.91 -21.71
CA ALA A 102 19.67 5.81 -23.07
C ALA A 102 18.18 6.17 -23.17
N LYS A 103 17.73 6.59 -24.36
CA LYS A 103 16.33 6.99 -24.62
C LYS A 103 15.29 5.96 -24.16
N SER A 104 15.58 4.66 -24.34
CA SER A 104 14.71 3.57 -23.88
C SER A 104 14.66 3.47 -22.36
N GLN A 105 15.80 3.69 -21.67
CA GLN A 105 15.89 3.72 -20.21
C GLN A 105 15.14 4.94 -19.64
N VAL A 106 15.33 6.12 -20.22
CA VAL A 106 14.57 7.35 -19.87
C VAL A 106 13.07 7.10 -19.97
N SER A 107 12.62 6.49 -21.07
CA SER A 107 11.21 6.15 -21.27
C SER A 107 10.69 5.17 -20.20
N SER A 108 11.50 4.18 -19.82
CA SER A 108 11.16 3.22 -18.77
C SER A 108 11.05 3.88 -17.39
N VAL A 109 12.00 4.76 -17.05
CA VAL A 109 12.00 5.50 -15.78
C VAL A 109 10.77 6.40 -15.69
N ARG A 110 10.44 7.14 -16.75
CA ARG A 110 9.22 7.98 -16.80
C ARG A 110 7.94 7.17 -16.62
N LYS A 111 7.85 5.98 -17.23
CA LYS A 111 6.70 5.07 -17.04
C LYS A 111 6.57 4.61 -15.58
N ASN A 112 7.67 4.24 -14.94
CA ASN A 112 7.67 3.84 -13.53
C ASN A 112 7.33 5.01 -12.61
N LEU A 113 7.86 6.20 -12.89
CA LEU A 113 7.56 7.42 -12.14
C LEU A 113 6.07 7.75 -12.19
N LYS A 114 5.46 7.73 -13.39
CA LYS A 114 4.02 7.88 -13.59
C LYS A 114 3.22 6.86 -12.76
N LEU A 115 3.60 5.58 -12.81
CA LEU A 115 2.93 4.51 -12.06
C LEU A 115 2.95 4.78 -10.54
N HIS A 116 4.11 5.15 -10.00
CA HIS A 116 4.25 5.40 -8.57
C HIS A 116 3.49 6.66 -8.13
N LEU A 117 3.51 7.74 -8.91
CA LEU A 117 2.74 8.95 -8.64
C LEU A 117 1.22 8.69 -8.63
N LEU A 118 0.70 7.91 -9.60
CA LEU A 118 -0.72 7.51 -9.60
C LEU A 118 -1.08 6.67 -8.36
N THR A 119 -0.14 5.87 -7.85
CA THR A 119 -0.33 5.10 -6.61
C THR A 119 -0.36 6.02 -5.40
N LEU A 120 0.51 7.04 -5.35
CA LEU A 120 0.54 8.01 -4.26
C LEU A 120 -0.74 8.85 -4.19
N LEU A 121 -1.32 9.24 -5.33
CA LEU A 121 -2.59 10.00 -5.38
C LEU A 121 -3.77 9.31 -4.69
N ARG A 122 -3.71 7.98 -4.52
CA ARG A 122 -4.75 7.20 -3.85
C ARG A 122 -4.69 7.29 -2.33
N LEU A 123 -3.59 7.81 -1.77
CA LEU A 123 -3.34 7.89 -0.33
C LEU A 123 -3.94 9.18 0.22
N SER A 124 -4.62 9.10 1.36
CA SER A 124 -5.15 10.26 2.08
C SER A 124 -4.03 11.20 2.53
N ALA A 125 -2.89 10.68 2.95
CA ALA A 125 -1.70 11.49 3.27
C ALA A 125 -1.11 12.24 2.06
N ALA A 126 -1.47 11.88 0.82
CA ALA A 126 -1.06 12.64 -0.36
C ALA A 126 -1.99 13.85 -0.62
N ALA A 127 -3.03 14.07 0.17
CA ALA A 127 -4.02 15.14 -0.04
C ALA A 127 -3.38 16.54 -0.14
N GLU A 128 -2.40 16.84 0.70
CA GLU A 128 -1.67 18.12 0.68
C GLU A 128 -0.75 18.28 -0.54
N PHE A 129 -0.33 17.17 -1.15
CA PHE A 129 0.54 17.14 -2.33
C PHE A 129 -0.23 16.92 -3.65
N GLN A 130 -1.58 16.88 -3.61
CA GLN A 130 -2.41 16.55 -4.79
C GLN A 130 -2.10 17.45 -5.99
N SER A 131 -2.00 18.76 -5.78
CA SER A 131 -1.70 19.72 -6.86
C SER A 131 -0.34 19.43 -7.48
N GLN A 132 0.67 19.24 -6.64
CA GLN A 132 2.05 19.01 -7.03
C GLN A 132 2.20 17.70 -7.83
N VAL A 133 1.65 16.62 -7.30
CA VAL A 133 1.65 15.29 -7.94
C VAL A 133 0.86 15.32 -9.26
N THR A 134 -0.26 16.05 -9.32
CA THR A 134 -1.09 16.16 -10.52
C THR A 134 -0.36 16.91 -11.64
N THR A 135 0.30 18.03 -11.34
CA THR A 135 1.14 18.74 -12.33
C THR A 135 2.23 17.83 -12.90
N LEU A 136 2.95 17.12 -12.02
CA LEU A 136 3.99 16.20 -12.46
C LEU A 136 3.45 15.06 -13.33
N LEU A 137 2.24 14.56 -13.04
CA LEU A 137 1.58 13.56 -13.86
C LEU A 137 1.20 14.10 -15.25
N TYR A 138 0.74 15.35 -15.35
CA TYR A 138 0.48 15.98 -16.65
C TYR A 138 1.77 16.11 -17.49
N ASP A 139 2.88 16.52 -16.87
CA ASP A 139 4.18 16.61 -17.56
C ASP A 139 4.69 15.25 -18.06
N LEU A 140 4.31 14.17 -17.38
CA LEU A 140 4.57 12.78 -17.77
C LEU A 140 3.57 12.24 -18.80
N GLY A 141 2.62 13.05 -19.27
CA GLY A 141 1.62 12.70 -20.28
C GLY A 141 0.43 11.91 -19.71
N CYS A 142 0.09 12.08 -18.44
CA CYS A 142 -1.18 11.55 -17.92
C CYS A 142 -2.36 12.35 -18.43
N THR A 143 -3.45 11.64 -18.69
CA THR A 143 -4.71 12.28 -19.07
C THR A 143 -5.56 12.55 -17.83
N ALA A 144 -6.40 13.58 -17.87
CA ALA A 144 -7.37 13.88 -16.82
C ALA A 144 -8.19 12.66 -16.35
N PRO A 145 -8.71 11.77 -17.22
CA PRO A 145 -9.42 10.56 -16.78
C PRO A 145 -8.54 9.52 -16.08
N GLU A 146 -7.23 9.43 -16.37
CA GLU A 146 -6.32 8.57 -15.61
C GLU A 146 -6.12 9.08 -14.17
N ILE A 147 -6.00 10.39 -14.02
CA ILE A 147 -5.82 11.06 -12.71
C ILE A 147 -7.12 10.98 -11.90
N ALA A 148 -8.27 11.25 -12.51
CA ALA A 148 -9.58 11.19 -11.86
C ALA A 148 -9.90 9.78 -11.31
N ARG A 149 -9.57 8.72 -12.05
CA ARG A 149 -9.73 7.33 -11.57
C ARG A 149 -8.87 7.02 -10.35
N SER A 150 -7.72 7.67 -10.23
CA SER A 150 -6.77 7.44 -9.13
C SER A 150 -7.10 8.27 -7.88
N THR A 151 -7.89 9.34 -7.99
CA THR A 151 -8.31 10.18 -6.85
C THR A 151 -9.65 9.74 -6.24
N GLY A 152 -10.53 9.10 -7.01
CA GLY A 152 -11.88 8.71 -6.57
C GLY A 152 -11.98 7.47 -5.66
N MET A 153 -11.06 6.49 -5.78
CA MET A 153 -11.22 5.19 -5.11
C MET A 153 -11.07 5.21 -3.58
N ALA A 154 -10.42 6.21 -2.99
CA ALA A 154 -10.30 6.32 -1.53
C ALA A 154 -11.62 6.74 -0.85
N ARG A 155 -12.57 7.30 -1.60
CA ARG A 155 -13.84 7.81 -1.03
C ARG A 155 -14.98 6.79 -1.06
N ASP A 156 -15.01 5.88 -2.04
CA ASP A 156 -16.15 4.96 -2.22
C ASP A 156 -16.17 3.77 -1.24
N VAL A 157 -15.02 3.32 -0.74
CA VAL A 157 -14.97 2.25 0.29
C VAL A 157 -15.64 2.73 1.59
N ARG A 158 -15.53 4.03 1.90
CA ARG A 158 -16.12 4.64 3.10
C ARG A 158 -17.65 4.75 3.05
N LYS A 159 -18.25 4.77 1.86
CA LYS A 159 -19.71 4.91 1.72
C LYS A 159 -20.44 3.56 1.80
N ARG A 160 -19.77 2.45 1.48
CA ARG A 160 -20.35 1.10 1.56
C ARG A 160 -20.39 0.49 2.97
N GLN A 161 -19.72 1.11 3.96
CA GLN A 161 -19.75 0.65 5.36
C GLN A 161 -20.76 1.40 6.24
N ARG A 162 -21.52 2.37 5.70
CA ARG A 162 -22.44 3.22 6.49
C ARG A 162 -23.91 3.15 6.08
N ASP A 163 -24.32 2.08 5.40
CA ASP A 163 -25.70 1.91 4.92
C ASP A 163 -26.34 0.57 5.35
N ASP A 164 -25.89 -0.02 6.47
CA ASP A 164 -26.48 -1.26 7.04
C ASP A 164 -27.17 -1.04 8.39
N THR A 165 -27.64 0.18 8.65
CA THR A 165 -28.58 0.47 9.74
C THR A 165 -29.65 1.42 9.23
N ASP A 166 -30.68 0.86 8.59
CA ASP A 166 -32.09 1.14 8.86
C ASP A 166 -32.97 0.79 7.64
N SER A 167 -33.71 -0.33 7.70
CA SER A 167 -35.01 -0.42 7.04
C SER A 167 -35.79 -1.67 7.46
N THR A 168 -36.73 -1.41 8.39
CA THR A 168 -38.11 -1.90 8.37
C THR A 168 -38.41 -3.34 8.78
N ALA A 169 -38.94 -3.43 10.01
CA ALA A 169 -39.88 -4.45 10.44
C ALA A 169 -41.09 -4.56 9.50
N LYS A 170 -41.39 -5.78 9.02
CA LYS A 170 -42.77 -6.25 8.74
C LYS A 170 -42.93 -7.72 9.13
N LYS A 171 -44.00 -7.97 9.89
CA LYS A 171 -44.44 -9.23 10.51
C LYS A 171 -45.15 -10.15 9.52
N GLY A 172 -45.03 -11.47 9.74
CA GLY A 172 -45.94 -12.55 9.32
C GLY A 172 -45.33 -13.50 8.29
N ARG A 173 -45.42 -14.84 8.39
CA ARG A 173 -46.35 -15.73 9.10
C ARG A 173 -45.76 -17.16 9.14
N PHE A 174 -46.05 -17.92 10.20
CA PHE A 174 -45.54 -19.26 10.51
C PHE A 174 -45.88 -20.36 9.49
N GLY A 175 -44.97 -21.33 9.33
CA GLY A 175 -45.22 -22.66 8.75
C GLY A 175 -44.15 -23.66 9.19
N LYS A 176 -44.54 -24.61 10.05
CA LYS A 176 -43.76 -25.74 10.57
C LYS A 176 -43.15 -26.58 9.44
N PHE A 177 -41.97 -27.18 9.63
CA PHE A 177 -41.75 -28.60 9.28
C PHE A 177 -40.54 -29.19 10.03
N GLU A 178 -40.74 -30.42 10.50
CA GLU A 178 -39.92 -31.25 11.37
C GLU A 178 -38.48 -31.51 10.91
N LEU A 179 -37.60 -31.68 11.91
CA LEU A 179 -36.46 -32.58 11.83
C LEU A 179 -36.97 -33.99 11.43
N SER A 180 -36.57 -34.48 10.27
CA SER A 180 -36.54 -35.91 10.00
C SER A 180 -35.25 -36.28 9.30
N LEU A 181 -34.58 -37.26 9.91
CA LEU A 181 -33.46 -38.04 9.41
C LEU A 181 -33.55 -38.35 7.90
N MET A 182 -32.40 -38.15 7.25
CA MET A 182 -31.81 -38.87 6.09
C MET A 182 -32.50 -40.19 5.71
N PRO A 183 -32.52 -40.64 4.42
CA PRO A 183 -31.26 -41.19 3.87
C PRO A 183 -31.08 -41.48 2.34
N TYR A 184 -29.84 -41.91 2.04
CA TYR A 184 -29.37 -42.85 1.01
C TYR A 184 -29.38 -42.48 -0.49
N TYR A 185 -28.16 -42.46 -1.07
CA TYR A 185 -27.81 -43.27 -2.26
C TYR A 185 -26.36 -43.79 -2.07
N LEU A 186 -26.22 -45.06 -1.66
CA LEU A 186 -25.82 -46.24 -2.44
C LEU A 186 -24.31 -46.50 -2.54
N LYS A 187 -23.85 -47.55 -1.85
CA LYS A 187 -22.80 -48.44 -2.38
C LYS A 187 -22.83 -49.83 -1.71
N GLY A 188 -22.96 -50.87 -2.53
CA GLY A 188 -22.28 -52.15 -2.31
C GLY A 188 -23.11 -53.31 -1.74
N ASN A 189 -23.67 -54.13 -2.64
CA ASN A 189 -24.17 -55.49 -2.40
C ASN A 189 -23.20 -56.40 -1.61
N LYS A 190 -23.74 -57.24 -0.72
CA LYS A 190 -23.85 -58.71 -0.91
C LYS A 190 -24.44 -59.41 0.34
N THR A 191 -25.60 -60.03 0.11
CA THR A 191 -26.05 -61.35 0.59
C THR A 191 -26.14 -61.65 2.10
N GLN A 192 -27.39 -61.66 2.58
CA GLN A 192 -28.09 -62.74 3.32
C GLN A 192 -27.27 -64.01 3.66
N ALA A 193 -27.44 -64.71 4.79
CA ALA A 193 -28.38 -64.61 5.90
C ALA A 193 -27.88 -65.48 7.08
N SER A 194 -28.35 -65.10 8.28
CA SER A 194 -28.77 -65.91 9.44
C SER A 194 -28.19 -67.31 9.65
N LYS A 195 -27.50 -67.53 10.78
CA LYS A 195 -28.07 -67.96 12.09
C LYS A 195 -28.56 -69.41 12.09
N THR A 196 -27.82 -70.26 12.79
CA THR A 196 -28.27 -71.07 13.94
C THR A 196 -27.06 -71.67 14.62
#